data_AF-A0A7R9SVQ2-F1
#
_entry.id   AF-A0A7R9SVQ2-F1
#
_cell.length_a   1.000
_cell.length_b   1.000
_cell.length_c   1.000
_cell.angle_alpha   90.00
_cell.angle_beta   90.00
_cell.angle_gamma   90.00
#
_symmetry.space_group_name_H-M   'P 1'
#
loop_
_entity.id
_entity.type
_entity.pdbx_description
1 polymer ?
#
loop_
_entity_poly.entity_id
_entity_poly.type
_entity_poly.pdbx_seq_one_letter_code
_entity_poly.pdbx_strand_id
1 'polypeptide(L)'
;ESLQTVNFVKFISNLFDTFNTYGTLQKGKSLVYDGSEEKLNTLEEYFTMINSWVFVDRQGKTSRLPCQEGWLLNMNSLRMMFNDLKSQDFHYVITT
;
A
#
# COMPACT_ATOMS: atom_id res chain seq x y z
N GLU A 1 4.99 -23.17 5.78
CA GLU A 1 5.43 -22.64 4.48
C GLU A 1 4.28 -22.16 3.61
N SER A 2 3.27 -23.00 3.32
CA SER A 2 2.11 -22.58 2.49
C SER A 2 1.30 -21.40 3.05
N LEU A 3 1.07 -21.34 4.37
CA LEU A 3 0.29 -20.26 4.99
C LEU A 3 1.02 -18.90 4.95
N GLN A 4 2.34 -18.89 5.16
CA GLN A 4 3.13 -17.65 5.09
C GLN A 4 3.13 -17.07 3.67
N THR A 5 3.28 -17.93 2.66
CA THR A 5 3.19 -17.51 1.25
C THR A 5 1.81 -16.96 0.91
N VAL A 6 0.73 -17.60 1.38
CA VAL A 6 -0.64 -17.09 1.18
C VAL A 6 -0.81 -15.70 1.78
N ASN A 7 -0.29 -15.47 2.99
CA ASN A 7 -0.36 -14.16 3.63
C ASN A 7 0.44 -13.11 2.87
N PHE A 8 1.63 -13.45 2.39
CA PHE A 8 2.45 -12.56 1.54
C PHE A 8 1.73 -12.21 0.23
N VAL A 9 1.15 -13.19 -0.47
CA VAL A 9 0.42 -12.95 -1.71
C VAL A 9 -0.81 -12.07 -1.48
N LYS A 10 -1.57 -12.31 -0.41
CA LYS A 10 -2.70 -11.45 -0.03
C LYS A 10 -2.26 -10.03 0.26
N PHE A 11 -1.17 -9.87 0.99
CA PHE A 11 -0.58 -8.56 1.24
C PHE A 11 -0.23 -7.82 -0.06
N ILE A 12 0.50 -8.47 -0.98
CA ILE A 12 0.87 -7.85 -2.26
C ILE A 12 -0.37 -7.51 -3.09
N SER A 13 -1.38 -8.39 -3.11
CA SER A 13 -2.64 -8.14 -3.81
C SER A 13 -3.36 -6.92 -3.25
N ASN A 14 -3.50 -6.81 -1.93
CA ASN A 14 -4.19 -5.68 -1.30
C ASN A 14 -3.42 -4.36 -1.46
N LEU A 15 -2.08 -4.42 -1.40
CA LEU A 15 -1.23 -3.28 -1.68
C LEU A 15 -1.46 -2.81 -3.12
N PHE A 16 -1.43 -3.74 -4.09
CA PHE A 16 -1.69 -3.42 -5.48
C PHE A 16 -3.08 -2.83 -5.69
N ASP A 17 -4.13 -3.42 -5.09
CA ASP A 17 -5.50 -2.91 -5.19
C ASP A 17 -5.66 -1.49 -4.62
N THR A 18 -4.85 -1.11 -3.62
CA THR A 18 -4.83 0.26 -3.06
C THR A 18 -4.30 1.28 -4.08
N PHE A 19 -3.31 0.86 -4.87
CA PHE A 19 -2.67 1.69 -5.90
C PHE A 19 -3.24 1.49 -7.31
N ASN A 20 -4.27 0.67 -7.46
CA ASN A 20 -4.90 0.41 -8.75
C ASN A 20 -6.43 0.34 -8.61
N THR A 21 -6.96 1.32 -7.88
CA THR A 21 -8.40 1.47 -7.64
C THR A 21 -9.12 1.87 -8.92
N TYR A 22 -10.35 1.38 -9.13
CA TYR A 22 -11.14 1.67 -10.33
C TYR A 22 -12.58 2.07 -9.97
N GLY A 23 -13.16 2.97 -10.76
CA GLY A 23 -14.47 3.58 -10.47
C GLY A 23 -15.70 2.70 -10.70
N THR A 24 -15.54 1.41 -11.02
CA THR A 24 -16.66 0.48 -11.20
C THR A 24 -16.85 -0.42 -9.99
N LEU A 25 -18.06 -0.40 -9.41
CA LEU A 25 -18.50 -1.34 -8.39
C LEU A 25 -18.59 -2.76 -8.99
N GLN A 26 -17.53 -3.56 -8.90
CA GLN A 26 -17.69 -5.00 -9.01
C GLN A 26 -18.22 -5.55 -7.68
N LYS A 27 -19.46 -6.07 -7.71
CA LYS A 27 -20.06 -6.95 -6.68
C LYS A 27 -19.71 -6.57 -5.22
N GLY A 28 -20.10 -5.36 -4.81
CA GLY A 28 -20.16 -5.00 -3.38
C GLY A 28 -18.83 -4.70 -2.69
N LYS A 29 -17.73 -4.48 -3.42
CA LYS A 29 -16.50 -3.92 -2.85
C LYS A 29 -16.29 -2.51 -3.40
N SER A 30 -16.28 -1.53 -2.51
CA SER A 30 -15.72 -0.21 -2.81
C SER A 30 -14.22 -0.39 -3.02
N LEU A 31 -13.77 -0.23 -4.26
CA LEU A 31 -12.37 -0.31 -4.66
C LEU A 31 -11.84 1.09 -4.94
N VAL A 32 -12.13 2.06 -4.08
CA VAL A 32 -11.54 3.41 -4.11
C VAL A 32 -10.73 3.64 -2.84
N TYR A 33 -9.79 4.59 -2.89
CA TYR A 33 -9.09 5.03 -1.69
C TYR A 33 -9.84 6.21 -1.08
N ASP A 34 -10.54 5.98 0.02
CA ASP A 34 -11.37 6.96 0.73
C ASP A 34 -10.71 7.48 2.03
N GLY A 35 -9.50 7.01 2.33
CA GLY A 35 -8.79 7.30 3.58
C GLY A 35 -9.62 7.07 4.84
N SER A 36 -10.55 6.11 4.79
CA SER A 36 -11.20 5.57 5.99
C SER A 36 -10.16 5.04 6.98
N GLU A 37 -10.52 4.98 8.26
CA GLU A 37 -9.63 4.49 9.31
C GLU A 37 -9.11 3.08 8.99
N GLU A 38 -9.97 2.21 8.43
CA GLU A 38 -9.57 0.87 7.96
C GLU A 38 -8.48 0.93 6.89
N LYS A 39 -8.64 1.78 5.86
CA LYS A 39 -7.66 1.92 4.78
C LYS A 39 -6.35 2.55 5.25
N LEU A 40 -6.43 3.52 6.18
CA LEU A 40 -5.25 4.14 6.79
C LEU A 40 -4.47 3.14 7.64
N ASN A 41 -5.14 2.38 8.50
CA ASN A 41 -4.51 1.34 9.31
C ASN A 41 -3.86 0.26 8.43
N THR A 42 -4.58 -0.18 7.39
CA THR A 42 -4.05 -1.14 6.42
C THR A 42 -2.79 -0.62 5.71
N LEU A 43 -2.81 0.65 5.27
CA LEU A 43 -1.66 1.28 4.61
C LEU A 43 -0.46 1.41 5.56
N GLU A 44 -0.69 1.71 6.84
CA GLU A 44 0.37 1.81 7.86
C GLU A 44 0.96 0.44 8.23
N GLU A 45 0.14 -0.60 8.31
CA GLU A 45 0.61 -1.98 8.46
C GLU A 45 1.52 -2.38 7.29
N TYR A 46 1.14 -2.03 6.06
CA TYR A 46 1.90 -2.31 4.86
C TYR A 46 3.21 -1.55 4.81
N PHE A 47 3.17 -0.27 5.19
CA PHE A 47 4.35 0.57 5.36
C PHE A 47 5.32 -0.05 6.35
N THR A 48 4.86 -0.41 7.55
CA THR A 48 5.66 -1.02 8.60
C THR A 48 6.28 -2.34 8.13
N MET A 49 5.49 -3.20 7.48
CA MET A 49 5.98 -4.49 7.01
C MET A 49 7.06 -4.33 5.95
N ILE A 50 6.84 -3.51 4.91
CA ILE A 50 7.84 -3.24 3.87
C ILE A 50 9.10 -2.60 4.48
N ASN A 51 8.93 -1.66 5.41
CA ASN A 51 10.04 -0.95 6.04
C ASN A 51 10.91 -1.88 6.93
N SER A 52 10.34 -2.99 7.41
CA SER A 52 11.04 -4.01 8.19
C SER A 52 11.84 -5.01 7.34
N TRP A 53 11.67 -5.00 6.00
CA TRP A 53 12.44 -5.89 5.14
C TRP A 53 13.90 -5.48 5.08
N VAL A 54 14.74 -6.49 5.28
CA VAL A 54 16.20 -6.38 5.32
C VAL A 54 16.74 -7.35 4.28
N PHE A 55 17.49 -6.84 3.31
CA PHE A 55 18.13 -7.67 2.29
C PHE A 55 19.61 -7.76 2.59
N VAL A 56 20.10 -9.00 2.73
CA VAL A 56 21.50 -9.30 3.00
C VAL A 56 22.12 -9.84 1.71
N ASP A 57 23.14 -9.17 1.20
CA ASP A 57 23.86 -9.65 0.03
C ASP A 57 24.80 -10.84 0.36
N ARG A 58 25.49 -11.37 -0.66
CA ARG A 58 26.41 -12.51 -0.49
C ARG A 58 27.62 -12.17 0.40
N GLN A 59 27.88 -10.89 0.62
CA GLN A 59 28.96 -10.37 1.44
C GLN A 59 28.50 -10.05 2.88
N GLY A 60 27.23 -10.32 3.21
CA GLY A 60 26.67 -10.03 4.53
C GLY A 60 26.28 -8.57 4.72
N LYS A 61 26.33 -7.74 3.67
CA LYS A 61 25.93 -6.33 3.75
C LYS A 61 24.41 -6.23 3.68
N THR A 62 23.86 -5.58 4.69
CA THR A 62 22.45 -5.19 4.71
C THR A 62 22.21 -3.99 3.81
N SER A 63 21.18 -4.06 2.97
CA SER A 63 20.73 -2.97 2.13
C SER A 63 19.21 -2.94 1.99
N ARG A 64 18.68 -1.78 1.58
CA ARG A 64 17.32 -1.66 1.05
C ARG A 64 17.37 -1.78 -0.46
N LEU A 65 16.40 -2.47 -1.03
CA LEU A 65 16.27 -2.55 -2.47
C LEU A 65 15.62 -1.26 -3.00
N PRO A 66 15.98 -0.79 -4.21
CA PRO A 66 15.33 0.39 -4.80
C PRO A 66 13.80 0.28 -4.91
N CYS A 67 13.27 -0.93 -5.17
CA CYS A 67 11.82 -1.14 -5.21
C CYS A 67 11.13 -0.93 -3.86
N GLN A 68 11.82 -1.27 -2.75
CA GLN A 68 11.34 -1.05 -1.39
C GLN A 68 11.18 0.45 -1.12
N GLU A 69 12.17 1.26 -1.54
CA GLU A 69 12.10 2.71 -1.42
C GLU A 69 10.96 3.30 -2.25
N GLY A 70 10.79 2.81 -3.49
CA GLY A 70 9.68 3.21 -4.36
C GLY A 70 8.31 2.94 -3.74
N TRP A 71 8.10 1.76 -3.14
CA TRP A 71 6.83 1.44 -2.47
C TRP A 71 6.57 2.32 -1.25
N LEU A 72 7.58 2.54 -0.40
CA LEU A 72 7.46 3.41 0.78
C LEU A 72 7.14 4.85 0.38
N LEU A 73 7.79 5.35 -0.67
CA LEU A 73 7.52 6.68 -1.21
C LEU A 73 6.09 6.78 -1.75
N ASN A 74 5.63 5.82 -2.55
CA ASN A 74 4.28 5.82 -3.10
C ASN A 74 3.20 5.82 -2.00
N MET A 75 3.39 5.05 -0.93
CA MET A 75 2.47 5.03 0.23
C MET A 75 2.41 6.36 0.96
N ASN A 76 3.57 6.99 1.20
CA ASN A 76 3.61 8.32 1.80
C ASN A 76 2.95 9.38 0.89
N SER A 77 3.23 9.34 -0.42
CA SER A 77 2.65 10.26 -1.39
C SER A 77 1.14 10.13 -1.49
N LEU A 78 0.60 8.91 -1.51
CA LEU A 78 -0.84 8.67 -1.52
C LEU A 78 -1.51 9.26 -0.27
N ARG A 79 -0.91 9.03 0.91
CA ARG A 79 -1.42 9.58 2.18
C ARG A 79 -1.42 11.12 2.17
N MET A 80 -0.32 11.73 1.74
CA MET A 80 -0.20 13.19 1.67
C MET A 80 -1.20 13.79 0.68
N MET A 81 -1.23 13.27 -0.54
CA MET A 81 -2.16 13.69 -1.59
C MET A 81 -3.61 13.56 -1.13
N PHE A 82 -3.98 12.45 -0.49
CA PHE A 82 -5.35 12.27 -0.01
C PHE A 82 -5.71 13.26 1.10
N ASN A 83 -4.80 13.55 2.02
CA ASN A 83 -5.05 14.58 3.06
C ASN A 83 -5.26 15.96 2.44
N ASP A 84 -4.48 16.32 1.42
CA ASP A 84 -4.64 17.58 0.70
C ASP A 84 -5.99 17.64 -0.03
N LEU A 85 -6.40 16.56 -0.69
CA LEU A 85 -7.69 16.46 -1.37
C LEU A 85 -8.86 16.49 -0.40
N LYS A 86 -8.74 15.83 0.74
CA LYS A 86 -9.76 15.85 1.80
C LYS A 86 -9.99 17.27 2.34
N SER A 87 -8.94 18.10 2.39
CA SER A 87 -9.07 19.52 2.75
C SER A 87 -9.87 20.35 1.74
N GLN A 88 -10.04 19.83 0.52
CA GLN A 88 -10.82 20.40 -0.57
C GLN A 88 -12.17 19.68 -0.78
N ASP A 89 -12.65 18.95 0.21
CA ASP A 89 -13.95 18.24 0.20
C ASP A 89 -14.04 17.08 -0.82
N PHE A 90 -12.91 16.53 -1.25
CA PHE A 90 -12.90 15.27 -1.99
C PHE A 90 -13.08 14.08 -1.03
N HIS A 91 -13.98 13.16 -1.37
CA HIS A 91 -14.30 12.01 -0.53
C HIS A 91 -13.50 10.74 -0.85
N TYR A 92 -12.98 10.61 -2.07
CA TYR A 92 -12.19 9.45 -2.49
C TYR A 92 -11.26 9.78 -3.66
N VAL A 93 -10.30 8.90 -3.91
CA VAL A 93 -9.38 8.94 -5.04
C VAL A 93 -9.43 7.62 -5.82
N ILE A 94 -9.32 7.75 -7.14
CA ILE A 94 -9.08 6.65 -8.08
C ILE A 94 -7.59 6.70 -8.46
N THR A 95 -6.88 5.59 -8.29
CA THR A 95 -5.42 5.46 -8.34
C THR A 95 -4.90 4.75 -9.60
N THR A 96 -5.76 4.55 -10.61
CA THR A 96 -5.46 3.89 -11.91
C THR A 96 -4.18 4.36 -12.60
#